data_AF-A0A4P8L5U7-F1
#
_entry.id   AF-A0A4P8L5U7-F1
#
_cell.length_a   1.000
_cell.length_b   1.000
_cell.length_c   1.000
_cell.angle_alpha   90.00
_cell.angle_beta   90.00
_cell.angle_gamma   90.00
#
_symmetry.space_group_name_H-M   'P 1'
#
loop_
_entity.id
_entity.type
_entity.pdbx_description
1 polymer ?
#
loop_
_entity_poly.entity_id
_entity_poly.type
_entity_poly.pdbx_seq_one_letter_code
_entity_poly.pdbx_strand_id
1 'polypeptide(L)'
;MQGRIGGDIAVSAVPRRWMKQGVLALAVLAVVGLLVFFAMPNRYIFRSEGNALSLCQGRLMGLVGRPLKGYEHIPIGSDAVKELTGRSFSSPEEALAALREILKGEIDAAYRALAPLEAPLAERYRTLLADLQAARIAGMENLDLSIDTLDAWLRMYEARSTATAQTTGSD
;
A
#
# COMPACT_ATOMS: atom_id res chain seq x y z
N MET A 1 -40.72 -76.29 -3.14
CA MET A 1 -41.05 -75.62 -4.41
C MET A 1 -40.42 -74.23 -4.39
N GLN A 2 -39.79 -73.84 -5.50
CA GLN A 2 -39.04 -72.60 -5.71
C GLN A 2 -39.94 -71.36 -5.74
N GLY A 3 -39.38 -70.19 -5.38
CA GLY A 3 -39.97 -68.87 -5.64
C GLY A 3 -38.95 -67.74 -5.49
N ARG A 4 -38.43 -67.28 -6.63
CA ARG A 4 -37.41 -66.25 -6.89
C ARG A 4 -37.78 -64.85 -6.37
N ILE A 5 -36.82 -64.11 -5.80
CA ILE A 5 -36.07 -62.93 -6.35
C ILE A 5 -36.88 -61.63 -6.49
N GLY A 6 -36.30 -60.55 -5.95
CA GLY A 6 -36.13 -59.33 -6.75
C GLY A 6 -36.86 -58.08 -6.27
N GLY A 7 -36.39 -57.47 -5.18
CA GLY A 7 -36.61 -56.05 -4.96
C GLY A 7 -35.64 -55.25 -5.82
N ASP A 8 -36.00 -55.03 -7.08
CA ASP A 8 -35.24 -54.15 -7.98
C ASP A 8 -35.30 -52.71 -7.45
N ILE A 9 -34.14 -52.18 -7.05
CA ILE A 9 -33.96 -50.77 -6.77
C ILE A 9 -34.05 -50.04 -8.10
N ALA A 10 -35.18 -49.36 -8.33
CA ALA A 10 -35.38 -48.50 -9.49
C ALA A 10 -34.43 -47.28 -9.41
N VAL A 11 -33.22 -47.44 -9.95
CA VAL A 11 -32.35 -46.31 -10.26
C VAL A 11 -33.02 -45.55 -11.40
N SER A 12 -33.48 -44.33 -11.12
CA SER A 12 -34.11 -43.45 -12.11
C SER A 12 -33.15 -43.23 -13.29
N ALA A 13 -33.42 -43.94 -14.39
CA ALA A 13 -32.69 -43.78 -15.63
C ALA A 13 -33.07 -42.41 -16.23
N VAL A 14 -32.31 -41.37 -15.90
CA VAL A 14 -32.45 -40.06 -16.54
C VAL A 14 -32.26 -40.27 -18.05
N PRO A 15 -33.21 -39.85 -18.90
CA PRO A 15 -33.11 -40.05 -20.33
C PRO A 15 -31.84 -39.39 -20.86
N ARG A 16 -30.96 -40.16 -21.52
CA ARG A 16 -29.66 -39.72 -22.06
C ARG A 16 -29.71 -38.42 -22.89
N ARG A 17 -30.88 -38.10 -23.48
CA ARG A 17 -31.11 -36.85 -24.23
C ARG A 17 -31.11 -35.60 -23.35
N TRP A 18 -31.65 -35.67 -22.14
CA TRP A 18 -31.67 -34.56 -21.17
C TRP A 18 -30.28 -34.33 -20.58
N MET A 19 -29.51 -35.40 -20.37
CA MET A 19 -28.11 -35.31 -19.93
C MET A 19 -27.23 -34.60 -20.96
N LYS A 20 -27.38 -34.92 -22.26
CA LYS A 20 -26.64 -34.26 -23.35
C LYS A 20 -27.01 -32.78 -23.50
N GLN A 21 -28.29 -32.42 -23.37
CA GLN A 21 -28.73 -31.03 -23.40
C GLN A 21 -28.23 -30.24 -22.18
N GLY A 22 -28.25 -30.85 -20.99
CA GLY A 22 -27.68 -30.26 -19.78
C GLY A 22 -26.18 -30.01 -19.88
N VAL A 23 -25.41 -30.97 -20.42
CA VAL A 23 -23.97 -30.82 -20.66
C VAL A 23 -23.68 -29.73 -21.71
N LEU A 24 -24.45 -29.68 -22.79
CA LEU A 24 -24.29 -28.65 -23.82
C LEU A 24 -24.60 -27.25 -23.25
N ALA A 25 -25.68 -27.11 -22.49
CA ALA A 25 -26.03 -25.85 -21.85
C ALA A 25 -24.95 -25.40 -20.85
N LEU A 26 -24.41 -26.32 -20.05
CA LEU A 26 -23.33 -26.03 -19.11
C LEU A 26 -22.03 -25.66 -19.83
N ALA A 27 -21.72 -26.31 -20.95
CA ALA A 27 -20.56 -25.97 -21.78
C ALA A 27 -20.70 -24.57 -22.39
N VAL A 28 -21.87 -24.21 -22.93
CA VAL A 28 -22.13 -22.86 -23.43
C VAL A 28 -22.01 -21.83 -22.32
N LEU A 29 -22.59 -22.10 -21.15
CA LEU A 29 -22.53 -21.20 -20.00
C LEU A 29 -21.09 -21.03 -19.49
N ALA A 30 -20.28 -22.08 -19.52
CA ALA A 30 -18.85 -22.03 -19.21
C ALA A 30 -18.07 -21.18 -20.22
N VAL A 31 -18.32 -21.33 -21.53
CA VAL A 31 -17.66 -20.54 -22.58
C VAL A 31 -18.05 -19.06 -22.48
N VAL A 32 -19.34 -18.76 -22.28
CA VAL A 32 -19.83 -17.39 -22.08
C VAL A 32 -19.21 -16.79 -20.81
N GLY A 33 -19.19 -17.54 -19.72
CA GLY A 33 -18.53 -17.13 -18.48
C GLY A 33 -17.03 -16.85 -18.67
N LEU A 34 -16.33 -17.68 -19.44
CA LEU A 34 -14.93 -17.50 -19.78
C LEU A 34 -14.69 -16.23 -20.62
N LEU A 35 -15.52 -15.99 -21.64
CA LEU A 35 -15.44 -14.79 -22.47
C LEU A 35 -15.67 -13.52 -21.67
N VAL A 36 -16.68 -13.52 -20.77
CA VAL A 36 -16.94 -12.40 -19.86
C VAL A 36 -15.74 -12.17 -18.92
N PHE A 37 -15.12 -13.24 -18.41
CA PHE A 37 -13.93 -13.13 -17.57
C PHE A 37 -12.70 -12.58 -18.29
N PHE A 38 -12.49 -12.92 -19.57
CA PHE A 38 -11.42 -12.35 -20.38
C PHE A 38 -11.69 -10.90 -20.81
N ALA A 39 -12.96 -10.51 -20.94
CA ALA A 39 -13.37 -9.15 -21.26
C ALA A 39 -13.31 -8.19 -20.06
N MET A 40 -13.21 -8.69 -18.82
CA MET A 40 -13.09 -7.82 -17.65
C MET A 40 -11.73 -7.09 -17.61
N PRO A 41 -11.73 -5.76 -17.44
CA PRO A 41 -10.50 -4.99 -17.34
C PRO A 41 -9.73 -5.37 -16.07
N ASN A 42 -8.40 -5.33 -16.16
CA ASN A 42 -7.55 -5.48 -14.98
C ASN A 42 -7.80 -4.30 -14.03
N ARG A 43 -7.93 -4.58 -12.75
CA ARG A 43 -8.04 -3.60 -11.67
C ARG A 43 -6.85 -3.72 -10.73
N TYR A 44 -6.50 -2.59 -10.13
CA TYR A 44 -5.42 -2.50 -9.15
C TYR A 44 -6.02 -2.12 -7.81
N ILE A 45 -5.61 -2.80 -6.74
CA ILE A 45 -6.18 -2.63 -5.41
C ILE A 45 -5.04 -2.65 -4.41
N PHE A 46 -5.06 -1.75 -3.43
CA PHE A 46 -4.18 -1.86 -2.27
C PHE A 46 -4.72 -2.88 -1.28
N ARG A 47 -3.84 -3.77 -0.83
CA ARG A 47 -4.07 -4.68 0.28
C ARG A 47 -3.23 -4.21 1.47
N SER A 48 -3.83 -4.15 2.66
CA SER A 48 -3.10 -3.86 3.89
C SER A 48 -2.56 -5.16 4.50
N GLU A 49 -1.29 -5.14 4.85
CA GLU A 49 -0.57 -6.21 5.55
C GLU A 49 0.16 -5.59 6.75
N GLY A 50 -0.55 -5.45 7.87
CA GLY A 50 -0.01 -4.81 9.08
C GLY A 50 0.36 -3.35 8.87
N ASN A 51 1.65 -3.04 8.96
CA ASN A 51 2.21 -1.70 8.77
C ASN A 51 2.69 -1.45 7.33
N ALA A 52 2.15 -2.18 6.37
CA ALA A 52 2.45 -1.96 4.96
C ALA A 52 1.21 -2.08 4.08
N LEU A 53 1.32 -1.48 2.89
CA LEU A 53 0.43 -1.72 1.77
C LEU A 53 1.16 -2.50 0.67
N SER A 54 0.41 -3.38 0.02
CA SER A 54 0.83 -4.07 -1.19
C SER A 54 -0.12 -3.69 -2.33
N LEU A 55 0.42 -3.29 -3.48
CA LEU A 55 -0.40 -3.06 -4.66
C LEU A 55 -0.61 -4.39 -5.39
N CYS A 56 -1.86 -4.82 -5.51
CA CYS A 56 -2.21 -6.07 -6.19
C CYS A 56 -2.91 -5.78 -7.53
N GLN A 57 -2.61 -6.59 -8.54
CA GLN A 57 -3.29 -6.61 -9.83
C GLN A 57 -4.23 -7.82 -9.91
N GLY A 58 -5.50 -7.60 -10.21
CA GLY A 58 -6.49 -8.67 -10.36
C GLY A 58 -7.69 -8.26 -11.22
N ARG A 59 -8.43 -9.26 -11.72
CA ARG A 59 -9.68 -9.03 -12.49
C ARG A 59 -10.93 -9.12 -11.63
N LEU A 60 -10.87 -9.89 -10.54
CA LEU A 60 -11.93 -10.04 -9.56
C LEU A 60 -11.60 -9.21 -8.32
N MET A 61 -12.50 -8.30 -7.92
CA MET A 61 -12.39 -7.55 -6.67
C MET A 61 -12.16 -8.51 -5.50
N GLY A 62 -11.01 -8.39 -4.85
CA GLY A 62 -10.72 -9.00 -3.54
C GLY A 62 -10.29 -10.47 -3.49
N LEU A 63 -10.40 -11.26 -4.58
CA LEU A 63 -10.24 -12.73 -4.47
C LEU A 63 -8.92 -13.29 -5.02
N VAL A 64 -8.33 -12.70 -6.06
CA VAL A 64 -7.14 -13.28 -6.74
C VAL A 64 -6.25 -12.17 -7.34
N GLY A 65 -5.82 -11.23 -6.50
CA GLY A 65 -4.85 -10.22 -6.91
C GLY A 65 -3.43 -10.76 -6.76
N ARG A 66 -2.62 -10.76 -7.82
CA ARG A 66 -1.17 -11.01 -7.70
C ARG A 66 -0.49 -9.71 -7.26
N PRO A 67 0.46 -9.73 -6.31
CA PRO A 67 1.21 -8.53 -5.96
C PRO A 67 1.97 -8.03 -7.19
N LEU A 68 1.90 -6.72 -7.42
CA LEU A 68 2.62 -6.06 -8.50
C LEU A 68 4.10 -5.94 -8.10
N LYS A 69 4.99 -6.38 -9.00
CA LYS A 69 6.42 -6.40 -8.73
C LYS A 69 6.94 -4.99 -8.43
N GLY A 70 7.68 -4.83 -7.33
CA GLY A 70 8.23 -3.55 -6.86
C GLY A 70 7.29 -2.74 -5.94
N TYR A 71 6.08 -3.23 -5.68
CA TYR A 71 5.09 -2.59 -4.81
C TYR A 71 4.51 -3.60 -3.80
N GLU A 72 5.27 -4.62 -3.45
CA GLU A 72 4.85 -5.69 -2.54
C GLU A 72 4.83 -5.22 -1.08
N HIS A 73 5.68 -4.25 -0.71
CA HIS A 73 5.78 -3.76 0.65
C HIS A 73 6.06 -2.27 0.68
N ILE A 74 4.99 -1.47 0.71
CA ILE A 74 5.06 -0.03 0.89
C ILE A 74 4.84 0.25 2.39
N PRO A 75 5.88 0.64 3.15
CA PRO A 75 5.72 0.89 4.57
C PRO A 75 4.78 2.07 4.82
N ILE A 76 3.88 1.93 5.78
CA ILE A 76 2.93 2.97 6.18
C ILE A 76 3.11 3.31 7.66
N GLY A 77 3.21 4.60 7.95
CA GLY A 77 3.24 5.14 9.32
C GLY A 77 1.90 5.71 9.78
N SER A 78 0.96 5.95 8.84
CA SER A 78 -0.34 6.55 9.10
C SER A 78 -1.48 5.61 8.76
N ASP A 79 -2.52 5.60 9.59
CA ASP A 79 -3.75 4.85 9.37
C ASP A 79 -4.61 5.45 8.25
N ALA A 80 -4.44 6.73 7.90
CA ALA A 80 -5.19 7.37 6.81
C ALA A 80 -4.97 6.66 5.47
N VAL A 81 -3.77 6.11 5.29
CA VAL A 81 -3.39 5.35 4.08
C VAL A 81 -4.19 4.04 3.95
N LYS A 82 -4.71 3.49 5.06
CA LYS A 82 -5.55 2.28 5.04
C LYS A 82 -6.90 2.52 4.37
N GLU A 83 -7.36 3.78 4.23
CA GLU A 83 -8.59 4.10 3.50
C GLU A 83 -8.52 3.75 2.01
N LEU A 84 -7.31 3.61 1.45
CA LEU A 84 -7.11 3.16 0.08
C LEU A 84 -7.26 1.64 -0.09
N THR A 85 -7.29 0.90 1.02
CA THR A 85 -7.44 -0.56 1.00
C THR A 85 -8.80 -0.93 0.41
N GLY A 86 -8.81 -1.88 -0.53
CA GLY A 86 -10.05 -2.31 -1.19
C GLY A 86 -10.59 -1.36 -2.25
N ARG A 87 -10.07 -0.12 -2.36
CA ARG A 87 -10.40 0.76 -3.50
C ARG A 87 -9.80 0.19 -4.78
N SER A 88 -10.57 0.24 -5.86
CA SER A 88 -10.16 -0.26 -7.17
C SER A 88 -9.75 0.88 -8.09
N PHE A 89 -8.58 0.74 -8.68
CA PHE A 89 -7.97 1.68 -9.61
C PHE A 89 -7.88 1.04 -11.00
N SER A 90 -7.89 1.88 -12.03
CA SER A 90 -7.84 1.45 -13.43
C SER A 90 -6.39 1.25 -13.90
N SER A 91 -5.43 1.93 -13.27
CA SER A 91 -4.00 1.78 -13.53
C SER A 91 -3.17 1.79 -12.24
N PRO A 92 -1.91 1.29 -12.26
CA PRO A 92 -0.99 1.44 -11.13
C PRO A 92 -0.68 2.91 -10.83
N GLU A 93 -0.58 3.74 -11.87
CA GLU A 93 -0.26 5.16 -11.74
C GLU A 93 -1.35 5.92 -11.00
N GLU A 94 -2.62 5.60 -11.27
CA GLU A 94 -3.78 6.15 -10.58
C GLU A 94 -3.78 5.76 -9.10
N ALA A 95 -3.51 4.49 -8.80
CA ALA A 95 -3.39 3.99 -7.43
C ALA A 95 -2.26 4.71 -6.67
N LEU A 96 -1.09 4.84 -7.30
CA LEU A 96 0.05 5.54 -6.71
C LEU A 96 -0.18 7.05 -6.58
N ALA A 97 -0.93 7.67 -7.49
CA ALA A 97 -1.29 9.08 -7.38
C ALA A 97 -2.17 9.33 -6.14
N ALA A 98 -3.20 8.50 -5.93
CA ALA A 98 -4.03 8.57 -4.73
C ALA A 98 -3.21 8.35 -3.45
N LEU A 99 -2.27 7.40 -3.46
CA LEU A 99 -1.36 7.18 -2.34
C LEU A 99 -0.46 8.39 -2.06
N ARG A 100 0.12 8.99 -3.12
CA ARG A 100 0.98 10.19 -2.98
C ARG A 100 0.23 11.37 -2.40
N GLU A 101 -1.03 11.57 -2.78
CA GLU A 101 -1.85 12.67 -2.27
C GLU A 101 -2.07 12.56 -0.76
N ILE A 102 -2.44 11.37 -0.28
CA ILE A 102 -2.61 11.11 1.15
C ILE A 102 -1.26 11.27 1.87
N LEU A 103 -0.20 10.63 1.37
CA LEU A 103 1.12 10.71 2.00
C LEU A 103 1.64 12.14 2.08
N LYS A 104 1.39 12.97 1.06
CA LYS A 104 1.77 14.39 1.09
C LYS A 104 1.06 15.11 2.23
N GLY A 105 -0.26 14.92 2.36
CA GLY A 105 -1.03 15.50 3.45
C GLY A 105 -0.53 15.06 4.83
N GLU A 106 -0.25 13.77 4.99
CA GLU A 106 0.27 13.20 6.24
C GLU A 106 1.68 13.69 6.58
N ILE A 107 2.57 13.80 5.59
CA ILE A 107 3.92 14.34 5.76
C ILE A 107 3.85 15.81 6.18
N ASP A 108 3.01 16.62 5.51
CA ASP A 108 2.84 18.03 5.84
C ASP A 108 2.22 18.22 7.23
N ALA A 109 1.30 17.34 7.64
CA ALA A 109 0.72 17.34 8.98
C ALA A 109 1.77 16.95 10.03
N ALA A 110 2.58 15.92 9.77
CA ALA A 110 3.65 15.48 10.65
C ALA A 110 4.70 16.56 10.83
N TYR A 111 5.14 17.23 9.76
CA TYR A 111 6.09 18.35 9.86
C TYR A 111 5.53 19.51 10.67
N ARG A 112 4.25 19.86 10.49
CA ARG A 112 3.60 20.90 11.29
C ARG A 112 3.53 20.53 12.77
N ALA A 113 3.26 19.27 13.08
CA ALA A 113 3.24 18.77 14.45
C ALA A 113 4.65 18.75 15.10
N LEU A 114 5.69 18.49 14.30
CA LEU A 114 7.09 18.50 14.75
C LEU A 114 7.66 19.91 14.93
N ALA A 115 7.22 20.90 14.15
CA ALA A 115 7.74 22.27 14.18
C ALA A 115 7.89 22.89 15.59
N PRO A 116 6.89 22.84 16.50
CA PRO A 116 7.05 23.39 17.85
C PRO A 116 8.04 22.62 18.72
N LEU A 117 8.31 21.35 18.41
CA LEU A 117 9.27 20.50 19.12
C LEU A 117 10.70 20.70 18.59
N GLU A 118 10.84 20.94 17.29
CA GLU A 118 12.14 21.13 16.64
C GLU A 118 12.81 22.45 17.07
N ALA A 119 12.06 23.52 17.33
CA ALA A 119 12.62 24.82 17.69
C ALA A 119 13.51 24.82 18.96
N PRO A 120 13.04 24.34 20.13
CA PRO A 120 13.90 24.27 21.31
C PRO A 120 15.03 23.24 21.17
N LEU A 121 14.84 22.21 20.35
CA LEU A 121 15.86 21.20 20.09
C LEU A 121 17.00 21.77 19.22
N ALA A 122 16.66 22.53 18.19
CA ALA A 122 17.62 23.17 17.30
C ALA A 122 18.55 24.11 18.06
N GLU A 123 18.03 24.87 19.02
CA GLU A 123 18.88 25.75 19.83
C GLU A 123 19.89 24.97 20.67
N ARG A 124 19.46 23.89 21.32
CA ARG A 124 20.38 23.02 22.08
C ARG A 124 21.42 22.36 21.18
N TYR A 125 21.03 21.99 19.97
CA TYR A 125 21.93 21.38 18.99
C TYR A 125 22.94 22.36 18.39
N ARG A 126 22.62 23.66 18.27
CA ARG A 126 23.61 24.68 17.91
C ARG A 126 24.72 24.79 18.94
N THR A 127 24.36 24.83 20.23
CA THR A 127 25.34 24.84 21.32
C THR A 127 26.21 23.59 21.28
N LEU A 128 25.59 22.41 21.16
CA LEU A 128 26.31 21.14 21.06
C LEU A 128 27.26 21.11 19.86
N LEU A 129 26.84 21.62 18.70
CA LEU A 129 27.69 21.69 17.52
C LEU A 129 28.94 22.54 17.77
N ALA A 130 28.79 23.70 18.40
CA ALA A 130 29.91 24.56 18.77
C ALA A 130 30.88 23.85 19.72
N ASP A 131 30.35 23.15 20.74
CA ASP A 131 31.16 22.39 21.69
C ASP A 131 31.91 21.23 21.02
N LEU A 132 31.25 20.49 20.11
CA LEU A 132 31.88 19.42 19.33
C LEU A 132 33.00 19.94 18.42
N GLN A 133 32.78 21.09 17.78
CA GLN A 133 33.81 21.73 16.96
C GLN A 133 35.00 22.19 17.80
N ALA A 134 34.76 22.78 18.97
CA ALA A 134 35.80 23.17 19.92
C ALA A 134 36.58 21.94 20.43
N ALA A 135 35.89 20.86 20.77
CA ALA A 135 36.48 19.59 21.18
C ALA A 135 37.39 19.00 20.09
N ARG A 136 36.96 19.04 18.83
CA ARG A 136 37.79 18.61 17.69
C ARG A 136 39.07 19.45 17.57
N ILE A 137 38.96 20.78 17.70
CA ILE A 137 40.12 21.69 17.68
C ILE A 137 41.06 21.41 18.86
N ALA A 138 40.51 21.04 20.01
CA ALA A 138 41.28 20.63 21.19
C ALA A 138 41.95 19.25 21.05
N GLY A 139 41.78 18.56 19.92
CA GLY A 139 42.42 17.29 19.61
C GLY A 139 41.61 16.04 19.99
N MET A 140 40.31 16.18 20.29
CA MET A 140 39.44 15.02 20.47
C MET A 140 39.14 14.35 19.12
N GLU A 141 39.38 13.04 19.04
CA GLU A 141 39.22 12.23 17.84
C GLU A 141 37.77 11.72 17.66
N ASN A 142 37.46 11.24 16.46
CA ASN A 142 36.19 10.57 16.11
C ASN A 142 34.92 11.45 16.25
N LEU A 143 35.06 12.77 16.09
CA LEU A 143 33.93 13.71 16.18
C LEU A 143 33.33 14.12 14.84
N ASP A 144 34.01 13.84 13.72
CA ASP A 144 33.62 14.38 12.41
C ASP A 144 32.22 13.96 11.96
N LEU A 145 31.87 12.68 12.07
CA LEU A 145 30.53 12.19 11.69
C LEU A 145 29.41 12.88 12.48
N SER A 146 29.63 13.09 13.78
CA SER A 146 28.67 13.76 14.66
C SER A 146 28.51 15.24 14.28
N ILE A 147 29.62 15.93 14.01
CA ILE A 147 29.64 17.33 13.55
C ILE A 147 28.89 17.45 12.22
N ASP A 148 29.22 16.62 11.24
CA ASP A 148 28.64 16.67 9.89
C ASP A 148 27.13 16.36 9.91
N THR A 149 26.72 15.35 10.69
CA THR A 149 25.30 14.98 10.80
C THR A 149 24.49 16.08 11.48
N LEU A 150 25.03 16.67 12.54
CA LEU A 150 24.35 17.73 13.29
C LEU A 150 24.25 19.03 12.49
N ASP A 151 25.31 19.41 11.79
CA ASP A 151 25.32 20.55 10.88
C ASP A 151 24.31 20.36 9.73
N ALA A 152 24.28 19.18 9.10
CA ALA A 152 23.33 18.87 8.04
C ALA A 152 21.86 18.95 8.53
N TRP A 153 21.58 18.43 9.73
CA TRP A 153 20.25 18.50 10.33
C TRP A 153 19.84 19.95 10.62
N LEU A 154 20.74 20.77 11.19
CA LEU A 154 20.47 22.18 11.48
C LEU A 154 20.19 22.98 10.20
N ARG A 155 20.95 22.75 9.12
CA ARG A 155 20.70 23.40 7.82
C ARG A 155 19.34 23.02 7.23
N MET A 156 18.97 21.74 7.32
CA MET A 156 17.65 21.27 6.87
C MET A 156 16.52 21.95 7.67
N TYR A 157 16.67 22.04 9.00
CA TYR A 157 15.73 22.73 9.87
C TYR A 157 15.60 24.22 9.49
N GLU A 158 16.71 24.92 9.29
CA GLU A 158 16.71 26.35 8.94
C GLU A 158 16.04 26.63 7.60
N ALA A 159 16.34 25.82 6.57
CA ALA A 159 15.69 25.91 5.26
C ALA A 159 14.16 25.74 5.37
N ARG A 160 13.70 24.76 6.15
CA ARG A 160 12.27 24.49 6.36
C ARG A 160 11.58 25.59 7.18
N SER A 161 12.23 26.08 8.23
CA SER A 161 11.69 27.16 9.07
C SER A 161 11.51 28.46 8.28
N THR A 162 12.44 28.77 7.38
CA THR A 162 12.40 29.96 6.52
C THR A 162 11.31 29.86 5.47
N ALA A 163 11.16 28.69 4.82
CA ALA A 163 10.07 28.43 3.87
C ALA A 163 8.68 28.57 4.53
N THR A 164 8.56 28.15 5.79
CA THR A 164 7.33 28.27 6.56
C THR A 164 7.01 29.74 6.86
N ALA A 165 8.01 30.52 7.31
CA ALA A 165 7.84 31.95 7.62
C ALA A 165 7.44 32.80 6.39
N GLN A 166 7.92 32.47 5.19
CA GLN A 166 7.53 33.15 3.95
C GLN A 166 6.07 32.87 3.54
N THR A 167 5.56 31.68 3.88
CA THR A 167 4.18 31.28 3.55
C THR A 167 3.17 31.98 4.46
N THR A 168 3.49 32.21 5.74
CA THR A 168 2.61 32.91 6.69
C THR A 168 2.67 34.44 6.61
N GLY A 169 3.63 35.02 5.88
CA GLY A 169 3.78 36.48 5.72
C GLY A 169 3.15 37.09 4.47
N SER A 170 2.40 36.30 3.68
CA SER A 170 1.77 36.74 2.42
C SER A 170 0.24 36.86 2.48
N ASP A 171 -0.36 36.78 3.68
CA ASP A 171 -1.80 37.00 3.92
C ASP A 171 -2.09 38.38 4.53
#